data_AF-A0A7S3NHM8-F1
#
_entry.id   AF-A0A7S3NHM8-F1
#
_cell.length_a   1.000
_cell.length_b   1.000
_cell.length_c   1.000
_cell.angle_alpha   90.00
_cell.angle_beta   90.00
_cell.angle_gamma   90.00
#
_symmetry.space_group_name_H-M   'P 1'
#
loop_
_entity.id
_entity.type
_entity.pdbx_description
1 polymer ?
#
loop_
_entity_poly.entity_id
_entity_poly.type
_entity_poly.pdbx_seq_one_letter_code
_entity_poly.pdbx_strand_id
1 'polypeptide(L)'
;NNLTLNVGNFLTIVCPLKKRPTLDPKSVSNFLQDTMLKFDANFLTFVNTNFIKVVRWIIDVNGRLFSVLEEGDNLEQVVERRAKIIVKGINMAYEIKRTVKQLIFLHQAFGKNLDKDLLNGVLQCIEMLKSMEEVIDKKGTRLNNNTFIMEKFFVNKILKKLQDSQALLRRSKQELATTCLLAALKMALRILKGGFGTCRETIFLHCLDYLEHQSKSVFKKEDIAEIRDMVMMARKIRDWKVLIKKSTRCTFLYWIRSLVPTIFKHIFKK
;
A
#
# COMPACT_ATOMS: atom_id res chain seq x y z
N ASN A 1 6.03 3.76 -28.46
CA ASN A 1 6.26 2.46 -27.78
C ASN A 1 5.60 2.45 -26.41
N ASN A 2 4.28 2.34 -26.37
CA ASN A 2 3.56 1.99 -25.15
C ASN A 2 3.59 0.46 -25.06
N LEU A 3 4.65 -0.09 -24.46
CA LEU A 3 4.76 -1.52 -24.18
C LEU A 3 3.70 -1.89 -23.13
N THR A 4 2.48 -2.13 -23.57
CA THR A 4 1.44 -2.78 -22.76
C THR A 4 1.78 -4.27 -22.72
N LEU A 5 2.61 -4.66 -21.75
CA LEU A 5 2.92 -6.07 -21.54
C LEU A 5 1.72 -6.76 -20.90
N ASN A 6 0.85 -7.30 -21.74
CA ASN A 6 -0.18 -8.23 -21.31
C ASN A 6 0.50 -9.56 -20.97
N VAL A 7 0.53 -9.92 -19.68
CA VAL A 7 1.20 -11.14 -19.20
C VAL A 7 0.67 -12.39 -19.91
N GLY A 8 -0.63 -12.46 -20.23
CA GLY A 8 -1.21 -13.58 -20.96
C GLY A 8 -0.70 -13.66 -22.40
N ASN A 9 -0.60 -12.53 -23.09
CA ASN A 9 -0.02 -12.48 -24.44
C ASN A 9 1.48 -12.78 -24.40
N PHE A 10 2.20 -12.24 -23.43
CA PHE A 10 3.62 -12.52 -23.21
C PHE A 10 3.87 -14.02 -23.01
N LEU A 11 3.12 -14.67 -22.13
CA LEU A 11 3.24 -16.10 -21.89
C LEU A 11 2.89 -16.92 -23.14
N THR A 12 1.89 -16.50 -23.90
CA THR A 12 1.50 -17.19 -25.14
C THR A 12 2.58 -17.07 -26.22
N ILE A 13 3.26 -15.93 -26.31
CA ILE A 13 4.30 -15.65 -27.32
C ILE A 13 5.65 -16.26 -26.92
N VAL A 14 6.06 -16.11 -25.65
CA VAL A 14 7.39 -16.51 -25.17
C VAL A 14 7.43 -17.97 -24.70
N CYS A 15 6.31 -18.50 -24.19
CA CYS A 15 6.20 -19.88 -23.73
C CYS A 15 4.88 -20.51 -24.21
N PRO A 16 4.71 -20.72 -25.53
CA PRO A 16 3.49 -21.28 -26.08
C PRO A 16 3.24 -22.68 -25.49
N LEU A 17 2.02 -22.88 -24.99
CA LEU A 17 1.64 -24.16 -24.40
C LEU A 17 1.64 -25.25 -25.47
N LYS A 18 2.42 -26.31 -25.25
CA LYS A 18 2.52 -27.47 -26.17
C LYS A 18 1.20 -28.25 -26.31
N LYS A 19 0.28 -28.10 -25.35
CA LYS A 19 -1.05 -28.72 -25.33
C LYS A 19 -2.08 -27.67 -24.99
N ARG A 20 -3.31 -27.82 -25.50
CA ARG A 20 -4.43 -26.93 -25.15
C ARG A 20 -4.64 -26.96 -23.63
N PRO A 21 -4.77 -25.79 -22.97
CA PRO A 21 -5.02 -25.74 -21.53
C PRO A 21 -6.36 -26.42 -21.20
N THR A 22 -6.31 -27.32 -20.22
CA THR A 22 -7.50 -27.99 -19.66
C THR A 22 -8.13 -27.21 -18.52
N LEU A 23 -7.35 -26.32 -17.88
CA LEU A 23 -7.79 -25.44 -16.79
C LEU A 23 -8.37 -24.14 -17.35
N ASP A 24 -9.43 -23.65 -16.72
CA ASP A 24 -10.01 -22.35 -17.06
C ASP A 24 -9.13 -21.19 -16.56
N PRO A 25 -9.03 -20.10 -17.34
CA PRO A 25 -9.68 -19.88 -18.63
C PRO A 25 -8.96 -20.54 -19.81
N LYS A 26 -9.71 -21.26 -20.65
CA LYS A 26 -9.20 -21.92 -21.88
C LYS A 26 -8.66 -20.94 -22.93
N SER A 27 -9.14 -19.69 -22.91
CA SER A 27 -8.71 -18.61 -23.79
C SER A 27 -8.41 -17.35 -22.98
N VAL A 28 -7.18 -16.85 -23.11
CA VAL A 28 -6.73 -15.60 -22.48
C VAL A 28 -7.58 -14.42 -22.96
N SER A 29 -7.92 -14.37 -24.24
CA SER A 29 -8.73 -13.28 -24.82
C SER A 29 -10.13 -13.23 -24.22
N ASN A 30 -10.79 -14.39 -24.08
CA ASN A 30 -12.14 -14.47 -23.51
C ASN A 30 -12.13 -14.07 -22.03
N PHE A 31 -11.14 -14.55 -21.27
CA PHE A 31 -10.97 -14.16 -19.87
C PHE A 31 -10.78 -12.66 -19.70
N LEU A 32 -9.96 -12.04 -20.54
CA LEU A 32 -9.72 -10.61 -20.47
C LEU A 32 -10.98 -9.81 -20.84
N GLN A 33 -11.78 -10.31 -21.79
CA GLN A 33 -13.03 -9.67 -22.19
C GLN A 33 -14.07 -9.76 -21.06
N ASP A 34 -14.24 -10.93 -20.46
CA ASP A 34 -15.12 -11.13 -19.31
C ASP A 34 -14.67 -10.29 -18.11
N THR A 35 -13.36 -10.19 -17.90
CA THR A 35 -12.77 -9.34 -16.86
C THR A 35 -13.07 -7.88 -17.12
N MET A 36 -12.93 -7.40 -18.36
CA MET A 36 -13.25 -6.02 -18.74
C MET A 36 -14.73 -5.72 -18.48
N LEU A 37 -15.65 -6.57 -18.94
CA LEU A 37 -17.09 -6.38 -18.72
C LEU A 37 -17.46 -6.36 -17.22
N LYS A 38 -16.88 -7.25 -16.43
CA LYS A 38 -17.06 -7.25 -14.96
C LYS A 38 -16.48 -5.99 -14.33
N PHE A 39 -15.36 -5.49 -14.84
CA PHE A 39 -14.73 -4.29 -14.33
C PHE A 39 -15.59 -3.05 -14.63
N ASP A 40 -16.09 -2.93 -15.86
CA ASP A 40 -16.96 -1.85 -16.31
C ASP A 40 -18.23 -1.78 -15.46
N ALA A 41 -18.91 -2.91 -15.25
CA ALA A 41 -20.13 -2.99 -14.46
C ALA A 41 -19.94 -2.54 -13.00
N ASN A 42 -18.77 -2.79 -12.42
CA ASN A 42 -18.47 -2.46 -11.02
C ASN A 42 -17.76 -1.11 -10.84
N PHE A 43 -17.29 -0.49 -11.92
CA PHE A 43 -16.41 0.67 -11.84
C PHE A 43 -17.11 1.89 -11.22
N LEU A 44 -18.33 2.20 -11.64
CA LEU A 44 -19.07 3.36 -11.09
C LEU A 44 -19.41 3.17 -9.60
N THR A 45 -19.76 1.95 -9.19
CA THR A 45 -19.96 1.61 -7.77
C THR A 45 -18.67 1.79 -6.97
N PHE A 46 -17.52 1.41 -7.54
CA PHE A 46 -16.21 1.65 -6.94
C PHE A 46 -15.93 3.16 -6.81
N VAL A 47 -16.21 3.96 -7.84
CA VAL A 47 -16.01 5.42 -7.83
C VAL A 47 -16.82 6.05 -6.70
N ASN A 48 -18.13 5.78 -6.63
CA ASN A 48 -19.02 6.34 -5.61
C ASN A 48 -18.61 5.93 -4.19
N THR A 49 -18.27 4.65 -4.01
CA THR A 49 -17.82 4.13 -2.72
C THR A 49 -16.52 4.83 -2.27
N ASN A 50 -15.57 5.00 -3.19
CA ASN A 50 -14.31 5.65 -2.86
C ASN A 50 -14.46 7.16 -2.68
N PHE A 51 -15.37 7.82 -3.37
CA PHE A 51 -15.68 9.23 -3.15
C PHE A 51 -16.06 9.50 -1.70
N ILE A 52 -17.00 8.71 -1.15
CA ILE A 52 -17.40 8.82 0.26
C ILE A 52 -16.20 8.55 1.19
N LYS A 53 -15.38 7.54 0.89
CA LYS A 53 -14.18 7.20 1.68
C LYS A 53 -13.14 8.33 1.66
N VAL A 54 -12.91 8.95 0.50
CA VAL A 54 -11.97 10.07 0.31
C VAL A 54 -12.47 11.29 1.08
N VAL A 55 -13.74 11.66 0.94
CA VAL A 55 -14.33 12.79 1.69
C VAL A 55 -14.19 12.56 3.20
N ARG A 56 -14.55 11.36 3.69
CA ARG A 56 -14.37 11.01 5.10
C ARG A 56 -12.91 11.09 5.54
N TRP A 57 -11.98 10.64 4.70
CA TRP A 57 -10.56 10.74 4.99
C TRP A 57 -10.08 12.20 5.04
N ILE A 58 -10.56 13.08 4.15
CA ILE A 58 -10.26 14.52 4.19
C ILE A 58 -10.74 15.14 5.50
N ILE A 59 -11.96 14.79 5.95
CA ILE A 59 -12.49 15.22 7.25
C ILE A 59 -11.58 14.74 8.39
N ASP A 60 -11.13 13.49 8.34
CA ASP A 60 -10.23 12.92 9.35
C ASP A 60 -8.86 13.59 9.37
N VAL A 61 -8.34 13.97 8.22
CA VAL A 61 -7.10 14.74 8.11
C VAL A 61 -7.28 16.14 8.68
N ASN A 62 -8.37 16.83 8.36
CA ASN A 62 -8.58 18.21 8.82
C ASN A 62 -8.93 18.29 10.32
N GLY A 63 -9.65 17.31 10.86
CA GLY A 63 -10.03 17.25 12.28
C GLY A 63 -9.06 16.42 13.12
N ARG A 64 -9.10 15.09 12.95
CA ARG A 64 -8.48 14.12 13.88
C ARG A 64 -6.95 14.04 13.79
N LEU A 65 -6.38 14.25 12.61
CA LEU A 65 -4.93 14.19 12.41
C LEU A 65 -4.21 15.35 13.11
N PHE A 66 -4.87 16.51 13.17
CA PHE A 66 -4.30 17.77 13.65
C PHE A 66 -5.03 18.33 14.88
N SER A 67 -5.83 17.51 15.56
CA SER A 67 -6.47 17.91 16.81
C SER A 67 -5.44 18.29 17.88
N VAL A 68 -5.81 19.19 18.78
CA VAL A 68 -5.04 19.43 20.02
C VAL A 68 -5.26 18.22 20.94
N LEU A 69 -4.28 17.91 21.78
CA LEU A 69 -4.45 16.87 22.81
C LEU A 69 -5.33 17.45 23.92
N GLU A 70 -6.36 16.72 24.32
CA GLU A 70 -7.24 17.10 25.43
C GLU A 70 -6.75 16.49 26.75
N GLU A 71 -7.13 17.09 27.88
CA GLU A 71 -6.82 16.51 29.20
C GLU A 71 -7.48 15.13 29.33
N GLY A 72 -6.66 14.10 29.58
CA GLY A 72 -7.10 12.70 29.65
C GLY A 72 -6.87 11.88 28.38
N ASP A 73 -6.38 12.48 27.29
CA ASP A 73 -6.04 11.73 26.08
C ASP A 73 -4.90 10.74 26.30
N ASN A 74 -5.12 9.49 25.89
CA ASN A 74 -4.05 8.51 25.81
C ASN A 74 -3.16 8.80 24.59
N LEU A 75 -1.97 9.33 24.84
CA LEU A 75 -1.01 9.72 23.81
C LEU A 75 -0.68 8.58 22.83
N GLU A 76 -0.55 7.34 23.30
CA GLU A 76 -0.27 6.17 22.46
C GLU A 76 -1.40 5.93 21.45
N GLN A 77 -2.65 6.03 21.90
CA GLN A 77 -3.82 5.84 21.04
C GLN A 77 -3.96 6.97 20.03
N VAL A 78 -3.65 8.21 20.43
CA VAL A 78 -3.68 9.37 19.52
C VAL A 78 -2.62 9.22 18.43
N VAL A 79 -1.39 8.87 18.78
CA VAL A 79 -0.30 8.65 17.82
C VAL A 79 -0.63 7.51 16.86
N GLU A 80 -1.16 6.39 17.37
CA GLU A 80 -1.57 5.27 16.54
C GLU A 80 -2.70 5.63 15.57
N ARG A 81 -3.71 6.37 16.04
CA ARG A 81 -4.83 6.84 15.22
C ARG A 81 -4.35 7.74 14.10
N ARG A 82 -3.47 8.70 14.41
CA ARG A 82 -2.89 9.63 13.43
C ARG A 82 -2.12 8.89 12.34
N ALA A 83 -1.26 7.95 12.74
CA ALA A 83 -0.54 7.09 11.81
C ALA A 83 -1.46 6.28 10.88
N LYS A 84 -2.53 5.70 11.43
CA LYS A 84 -3.54 4.95 10.66
C LYS A 84 -4.25 5.82 9.62
N ILE A 85 -4.55 7.09 9.93
CA ILE A 85 -5.16 8.03 8.96
C ILE A 85 -4.23 8.24 7.76
N ILE A 86 -2.93 8.46 7.99
CA ILE A 86 -1.94 8.66 6.91
C ILE A 86 -1.88 7.42 6.01
N VAL A 87 -1.69 6.25 6.62
CA VAL A 87 -1.54 4.98 5.88
C VAL A 87 -2.82 4.61 5.12
N LYS A 88 -4.00 4.88 5.70
CA LYS A 88 -5.29 4.71 5.03
C LYS A 88 -5.39 5.57 3.77
N GLY A 89 -4.97 6.83 3.83
CA GLY A 89 -4.93 7.73 2.68
C GLY A 89 -4.01 7.23 1.58
N ILE A 90 -2.81 6.77 1.95
CA ILE A 90 -1.85 6.20 1.00
C ILE A 90 -2.44 4.97 0.30
N ASN A 91 -2.99 4.02 1.04
CA ASN A 91 -3.58 2.80 0.48
C ASN A 91 -4.75 3.11 -0.47
N MET A 92 -5.64 4.02 -0.06
CA MET A 92 -6.79 4.45 -0.87
C MET A 92 -6.36 5.12 -2.18
N ALA A 93 -5.37 6.01 -2.14
CA ALA A 93 -4.83 6.64 -3.33
C ALA A 93 -4.20 5.62 -4.29
N TYR A 94 -3.47 4.63 -3.76
CA TYR A 94 -2.93 3.53 -4.56
C TYR A 94 -4.03 2.69 -5.21
N GLU A 95 -5.09 2.36 -4.46
CA GLU A 95 -6.23 1.59 -4.94
C GLU A 95 -6.95 2.33 -6.08
N ILE A 96 -7.34 3.58 -5.87
CA ILE A 96 -7.99 4.42 -6.89
C ILE A 96 -7.13 4.50 -8.16
N LYS A 97 -5.85 4.85 -8.02
CA LYS A 97 -4.93 4.95 -9.17
C LYS A 97 -4.77 3.62 -9.90
N ARG A 98 -4.64 2.51 -9.16
CA ARG A 98 -4.50 1.18 -9.75
C ARG A 98 -5.76 0.80 -10.52
N THR A 99 -6.93 1.01 -9.95
CA THR A 99 -8.23 0.70 -10.59
C THR A 99 -8.41 1.49 -11.87
N VAL A 100 -8.14 2.80 -11.85
CA VAL A 100 -8.21 3.65 -13.06
C VAL A 100 -7.27 3.15 -14.15
N LYS A 101 -6.02 2.85 -13.79
CA LYS A 101 -5.05 2.29 -14.74
C LYS A 101 -5.51 0.96 -15.31
N GLN A 102 -6.03 0.08 -14.46
CA GLN A 102 -6.49 -1.24 -14.87
C GLN A 102 -7.66 -1.15 -15.86
N LEU A 103 -8.65 -0.29 -15.59
CA LEU A 103 -9.74 -0.01 -16.53
C LEU A 103 -9.20 0.42 -17.89
N ILE A 104 -8.34 1.45 -17.89
CA ILE A 104 -7.80 2.00 -19.13
C ILE A 104 -6.99 0.95 -19.90
N PHE A 105 -6.15 0.18 -19.21
CA PHE A 105 -5.32 -0.83 -19.86
C PHE A 105 -6.15 -1.97 -20.44
N LEU A 106 -7.24 -2.39 -19.78
CA LEU A 106 -8.14 -3.40 -20.32
C LEU A 106 -8.80 -2.90 -21.61
N HIS A 107 -9.35 -1.68 -21.61
CA HIS A 107 -9.97 -1.09 -22.80
C HIS A 107 -8.97 -0.90 -23.95
N GLN A 108 -7.75 -0.46 -23.65
CA GLN A 108 -6.68 -0.35 -24.65
C GLN A 108 -6.28 -1.69 -25.23
N ALA A 109 -6.20 -2.74 -24.42
CA ALA A 109 -5.84 -4.09 -24.90
C ALA A 109 -6.86 -4.64 -25.91
N PHE A 110 -8.13 -4.20 -25.83
CA PHE A 110 -9.19 -4.56 -26.77
C PHE A 110 -9.44 -3.53 -27.87
N GLY A 111 -8.68 -2.42 -27.91
CA GLY A 111 -8.91 -1.33 -28.85
C GLY A 111 -10.27 -0.65 -28.67
N LYS A 112 -10.90 -0.77 -27.50
CA LYS A 112 -12.19 -0.16 -27.18
C LYS A 112 -11.99 1.21 -26.54
N ASN A 113 -12.84 2.15 -26.90
CA ASN A 113 -12.91 3.44 -26.22
C ASN A 113 -13.77 3.32 -24.98
N LEU A 114 -13.41 4.08 -23.95
CA LEU A 114 -14.26 4.22 -22.77
C LEU A 114 -15.57 4.90 -23.14
N ASP A 115 -16.66 4.38 -22.61
CA ASP A 115 -17.95 5.06 -22.63
C ASP A 115 -17.91 6.35 -21.82
N LYS A 116 -18.83 7.29 -22.10
CA LYS A 116 -18.91 8.60 -21.47
C LYS A 116 -19.02 8.51 -19.95
N ASP A 117 -19.81 7.59 -19.43
CA ASP A 117 -20.00 7.42 -17.98
C ASP A 117 -18.74 6.86 -17.31
N LEU A 118 -18.08 5.88 -17.92
CA LEU A 118 -16.79 5.37 -17.45
C LEU A 118 -15.71 6.45 -17.49
N LEU A 119 -15.70 7.28 -18.53
CA LEU A 119 -14.79 8.41 -18.64
C LEU A 119 -15.02 9.44 -17.52
N ASN A 120 -16.28 9.78 -17.22
CA ASN A 120 -16.64 10.65 -16.10
C ASN A 120 -16.16 10.06 -14.76
N GLY A 121 -16.36 8.76 -14.56
CA GLY A 121 -15.86 8.05 -13.38
C GLY A 121 -14.33 8.11 -13.27
N VAL A 122 -13.61 7.99 -14.39
CA VAL A 122 -12.15 8.16 -14.43
C VAL A 122 -11.79 9.58 -14.00
N LEU A 123 -12.41 10.62 -14.59
CA LEU A 123 -12.14 12.02 -14.24
C LEU A 123 -12.40 12.28 -12.74
N GLN A 124 -13.50 11.78 -12.20
CA GLN A 124 -13.82 11.88 -10.77
C GLN A 124 -12.76 11.19 -9.91
N CYS A 125 -12.22 10.04 -10.31
CA CYS A 125 -11.10 9.41 -9.63
C CYS A 125 -9.82 10.27 -9.67
N ILE A 126 -9.54 10.94 -10.78
CA ILE A 126 -8.39 11.85 -10.89
C ILE A 126 -8.58 13.06 -9.97
N GLU A 127 -9.77 13.66 -9.95
CA GLU A 127 -10.14 14.74 -9.04
C GLU A 127 -9.96 14.31 -7.59
N MET A 128 -10.46 13.13 -7.20
CA MET A 128 -10.23 12.58 -5.85
C MET A 128 -8.74 12.51 -5.49
N LEU A 129 -7.90 11.96 -6.39
CA LEU A 129 -6.45 11.88 -6.16
C LEU A 129 -5.81 13.26 -6.00
N LYS A 130 -6.28 14.26 -6.75
CA LYS A 130 -5.79 15.63 -6.68
C LYS A 130 -6.23 16.36 -5.42
N SER A 131 -7.47 16.18 -4.99
CA SER A 131 -7.95 16.68 -3.70
C SER A 131 -7.14 16.09 -2.54
N MET A 132 -6.78 14.80 -2.61
CA MET A 132 -5.92 14.18 -1.60
C MET A 132 -4.49 14.76 -1.58
N GLU A 133 -3.92 15.02 -2.76
CA GLU A 133 -2.60 15.66 -2.91
C GLU A 133 -2.61 17.08 -2.31
N GLU A 134 -3.61 17.88 -2.66
CA GLU A 134 -3.74 19.26 -2.21
C GLU A 134 -3.88 19.38 -0.68
N VAL A 135 -4.73 18.56 -0.06
CA VAL A 135 -4.92 18.54 1.40
C VAL A 135 -3.61 18.26 2.12
N ILE A 136 -2.83 17.31 1.58
CA ILE A 136 -1.57 16.90 2.18
C ILE A 136 -0.47 17.94 1.94
N ASP A 137 -0.39 18.55 0.76
CA ASP A 137 0.59 19.60 0.48
C ASP A 137 0.36 20.83 1.38
N LYS A 138 -0.90 21.24 1.59
CA LYS A 138 -1.25 22.34 2.51
C LYS A 138 -0.87 22.06 3.97
N LYS A 139 -0.84 20.78 4.38
CA LYS A 139 -0.61 20.38 5.78
C LYS A 139 0.73 19.66 6.01
N GLY A 140 1.53 19.50 4.96
CA GLY A 140 2.69 18.60 4.93
C GLY A 140 3.79 18.97 5.91
N THR A 141 4.00 20.26 6.16
CA THR A 141 4.99 20.74 7.14
C THR A 141 4.66 20.27 8.56
N ARG A 142 3.40 20.39 8.97
CA ARG A 142 2.93 19.95 10.29
C ARG A 142 2.96 18.43 10.42
N LEU A 143 2.73 17.71 9.33
CA LEU A 143 2.81 16.25 9.30
C LEU A 143 4.25 15.76 9.45
N ASN A 144 5.21 16.41 8.77
CA ASN A 144 6.63 16.07 8.85
C ASN A 144 7.16 16.12 10.29
N ASN A 145 6.80 17.16 11.05
CA ASN A 145 7.24 17.32 12.44
C ASN A 145 6.76 16.18 13.36
N ASN A 146 5.61 15.56 13.05
CA ASN A 146 5.03 14.49 13.87
C ASN A 146 5.38 13.09 13.37
N THR A 147 5.96 12.97 12.17
CA THR A 147 6.22 11.68 11.51
C THR A 147 7.20 10.83 12.30
N PHE A 148 8.26 11.43 12.84
CA PHE A 148 9.26 10.74 13.64
C PHE A 148 8.66 10.11 14.91
N ILE A 149 7.74 10.81 15.58
CA ILE A 149 7.06 10.31 16.79
C ILE A 149 6.18 9.10 16.43
N MET A 150 5.43 9.20 15.34
CA MET A 150 4.57 8.11 14.85
C MET A 150 5.40 6.88 14.45
N GLU A 151 6.52 7.07 13.76
CA GLU A 151 7.44 5.99 13.41
C GLU A 151 8.01 5.33 14.67
N LYS A 152 8.51 6.13 15.62
CA LYS A 152 9.12 5.64 16.85
C LYS A 152 8.13 4.87 17.72
N PHE A 153 6.86 5.24 17.70
CA PHE A 153 5.80 4.51 18.40
C PHE A 153 5.70 3.05 17.96
N PHE A 154 5.65 2.77 16.65
CA PHE A 154 5.60 1.38 16.16
C PHE A 154 6.91 0.64 16.43
N VAL A 155 8.06 1.30 16.28
CA VAL A 155 9.37 0.73 16.61
C VAL A 155 9.45 0.32 18.09
N ASN A 156 8.92 1.14 19.00
CA ASN A 156 8.87 0.84 20.43
C ASN A 156 7.92 -0.31 20.75
N LYS A 157 6.76 -0.40 20.09
CA LYS A 157 5.85 -1.55 20.21
C LYS A 157 6.53 -2.86 19.80
N ILE A 158 7.27 -2.85 18.68
CA ILE A 158 8.07 -4.00 18.24
C ILE A 158 9.16 -4.33 19.27
N LEU A 159 9.88 -3.32 19.76
CA LEU A 159 10.94 -3.49 20.75
C LEU A 159 10.42 -4.21 22.00
N LYS A 160 9.27 -3.78 22.53
CA LYS A 160 8.64 -4.38 23.72
C LYS A 160 8.32 -5.85 23.48
N LYS A 161 7.66 -6.19 22.35
CA LYS A 161 7.37 -7.59 22.00
C LYS A 161 8.63 -8.46 21.92
N LEU A 162 9.69 -7.97 21.29
CA LEU A 162 10.94 -8.72 21.18
C LEU A 162 11.66 -8.87 22.52
N GLN A 163 11.53 -7.91 23.44
CA GLN A 163 12.04 -8.03 24.80
C GLN A 163 11.29 -9.11 25.59
N ASP A 164 9.98 -9.20 25.45
CA ASP A 164 9.16 -10.26 26.06
C ASP A 164 9.59 -11.64 25.52
N SER A 165 9.77 -11.76 24.20
CA SER A 165 10.30 -12.98 23.57
C SER A 165 11.72 -13.32 24.02
N GLN A 166 12.57 -12.33 24.31
CA GLN A 166 13.92 -12.55 24.84
C GLN A 166 13.89 -13.21 26.21
N ALA A 167 12.97 -12.81 27.08
CA ALA A 167 12.82 -13.40 28.41
C ALA A 167 12.39 -14.88 28.32
N LEU A 168 11.52 -15.22 27.37
CA LEU A 168 11.08 -16.59 27.11
C LEU A 168 12.23 -17.45 26.55
N LEU A 169 13.00 -16.91 25.61
CA LEU A 169 14.08 -17.65 24.96
C LEU A 169 15.25 -17.97 25.90
N ARG A 170 15.53 -17.11 26.89
CA ARG A 170 16.53 -17.39 27.95
C ARG A 170 16.14 -18.55 28.88
N ARG A 171 14.85 -18.91 28.93
CA ARG A 171 14.36 -20.05 29.74
C ARG A 171 14.42 -21.37 28.97
N SER A 172 14.78 -21.35 27.69
CA SER A 172 14.94 -22.55 26.84
C SER A 172 16.20 -23.35 27.21
N LYS A 173 16.09 -24.68 27.20
CA LYS A 173 17.15 -25.63 27.64
C LYS A 173 18.19 -26.01 26.57
N GLN A 174 18.06 -25.60 25.30
CA GLN A 174 18.99 -26.01 24.22
C GLN A 174 20.15 -25.01 24.04
N GLU A 175 21.32 -25.23 24.64
CA GLU A 175 22.42 -24.24 24.72
C GLU A 175 22.93 -23.65 23.38
N LEU A 176 23.26 -24.48 22.38
CA LEU A 176 23.92 -24.02 21.14
C LEU A 176 22.97 -23.27 20.20
N ALA A 177 21.78 -23.83 19.93
CA ALA A 177 20.75 -23.15 19.13
C ALA A 177 20.27 -21.86 19.81
N THR A 178 20.18 -21.88 21.14
CA THR A 178 19.80 -20.69 21.94
C THR A 178 20.83 -19.58 21.83
N THR A 179 22.12 -19.87 21.66
CA THR A 179 23.16 -18.83 21.51
C THR A 179 23.03 -18.05 20.20
N CYS A 180 22.88 -18.72 19.06
CA CYS A 180 22.67 -18.07 17.76
C CYS A 180 21.34 -17.30 17.71
N LEU A 181 20.26 -17.88 18.27
CA LEU A 181 18.96 -17.22 18.40
C LEU A 181 19.04 -15.96 19.28
N LEU A 182 19.73 -16.03 20.41
CA LEU A 182 19.96 -14.87 21.27
C LEU A 182 20.81 -13.81 20.58
N ALA A 183 21.80 -14.20 19.78
CA ALA A 183 22.62 -13.26 19.01
C ALA A 183 21.77 -12.53 17.95
N ALA A 184 20.97 -13.25 17.17
CA ALA A 184 20.04 -12.66 16.20
C ALA A 184 19.03 -11.72 16.86
N LEU A 185 18.46 -12.12 18.02
CA LEU A 185 17.53 -11.29 18.78
C LEU A 185 18.20 -10.04 19.36
N LYS A 186 19.43 -10.17 19.90
CA LYS A 186 20.21 -9.02 20.37
C LYS A 186 20.51 -8.04 19.23
N MET A 187 20.83 -8.56 18.04
CA MET A 187 21.06 -7.75 16.85
C MET A 187 19.79 -6.99 16.45
N ALA A 188 18.65 -7.68 16.38
CA ALA A 188 17.34 -7.07 16.11
C ALA A 188 16.99 -5.96 17.11
N LEU A 189 17.18 -6.20 18.42
CA LEU A 189 16.95 -5.20 19.47
C LEU A 189 17.90 -4.00 19.34
N ARG A 190 19.18 -4.23 19.00
CA ARG A 190 20.17 -3.15 18.81
C ARG A 190 19.80 -2.27 17.61
N ILE A 191 19.29 -2.87 16.53
CA ILE A 191 18.84 -2.15 15.34
C ILE A 191 17.66 -1.22 15.68
N LEU A 192 16.66 -1.71 16.42
CA LEU A 192 15.47 -0.93 16.79
C LEU A 192 15.74 0.22 17.78
N LYS A 193 16.83 0.12 18.57
CA LYS A 193 17.26 1.21 19.45
C LYS A 193 17.81 2.41 18.67
N GLY A 194 18.41 2.19 17.50
CA GLY A 194 18.84 3.24 16.59
C GLY A 194 17.71 3.79 15.70
N GLY A 195 18.03 4.75 14.83
CA GLY A 195 17.12 5.18 13.76
C GLY A 195 16.81 4.05 12.78
N PHE A 196 15.53 3.93 12.37
CA PHE A 196 15.01 2.82 11.55
C PHE A 196 15.08 3.16 10.05
N GLY A 197 16.31 3.23 9.52
CA GLY A 197 16.55 3.43 8.08
C GLY A 197 16.40 2.16 7.25
N THR A 198 16.40 2.29 5.91
CA THR A 198 16.17 1.18 4.97
C THR A 198 17.13 0.00 5.14
N CYS A 199 18.43 0.24 5.29
CA CYS A 199 19.41 -0.84 5.49
C CYS A 199 19.17 -1.60 6.81
N ARG A 200 18.84 -0.85 7.86
CA ARG A 200 18.54 -1.40 9.20
C ARG A 200 17.24 -2.21 9.19
N GLU A 201 16.23 -1.73 8.48
CA GLU A 201 14.98 -2.46 8.23
C GLU A 201 15.24 -3.81 7.55
N THR A 202 16.07 -3.87 6.50
CA THR A 202 16.42 -5.13 5.82
C THR A 202 17.11 -6.13 6.75
N ILE A 203 18.12 -5.67 7.49
CA ILE A 203 18.82 -6.54 8.45
C ILE A 203 17.86 -7.03 9.54
N PHE A 204 16.97 -6.16 10.03
CA PHE A 204 15.96 -6.53 11.00
C PHE A 204 15.02 -7.62 10.47
N LEU A 205 14.54 -7.50 9.24
CA LEU A 205 13.68 -8.50 8.61
C LEU A 205 14.40 -9.85 8.45
N HIS A 206 15.67 -9.86 8.07
CA HIS A 206 16.46 -11.10 8.03
C HIS A 206 16.64 -11.73 9.41
N CYS A 207 16.88 -10.93 10.46
CA CYS A 207 16.89 -11.45 11.83
C CYS A 207 15.53 -12.05 12.20
N LEU A 208 14.43 -11.40 11.82
CA LEU A 208 13.08 -11.88 12.09
C LEU A 208 12.78 -13.20 11.36
N ASP A 209 13.16 -13.31 10.09
CA ASP A 209 12.99 -14.54 9.29
C ASP A 209 13.80 -15.70 9.90
N TYR A 210 15.04 -15.43 10.33
CA TYR A 210 15.87 -16.41 11.01
C TYR A 210 15.22 -16.89 12.32
N LEU A 211 14.70 -15.96 13.14
CA LEU A 211 14.01 -16.28 14.39
C LEU A 211 12.74 -17.11 14.16
N GLU A 212 11.94 -16.77 13.13
CA GLU A 212 10.74 -17.53 12.74
C GLU A 212 11.09 -18.97 12.34
N HIS A 213 12.14 -19.16 11.53
CA HIS A 213 12.52 -20.49 11.05
C HIS A 213 13.11 -21.38 12.15
N GLN A 214 13.94 -20.81 13.02
CA GLN A 214 14.72 -21.55 13.99
C GLN A 214 14.04 -21.70 15.36
N SER A 215 13.02 -20.91 15.68
CA SER A 215 12.38 -20.92 17.00
C SER A 215 10.85 -20.82 16.93
N LYS A 216 10.23 -21.81 16.28
CA LYS A 216 8.77 -21.92 16.13
C LYS A 216 8.00 -22.03 17.46
N SER A 217 8.67 -22.42 18.55
CA SER A 217 8.06 -22.53 19.88
C SER A 217 7.94 -21.19 20.60
N VAL A 218 8.86 -20.25 20.35
CA VAL A 218 8.88 -18.91 20.97
C VAL A 218 8.29 -17.86 20.03
N PHE A 219 8.54 -17.99 18.73
CA PHE A 219 8.06 -17.09 17.70
C PHE A 219 7.00 -17.79 16.86
N LYS A 220 5.74 -17.60 17.23
CA LYS A 220 4.61 -18.09 16.45
C LYS A 220 4.45 -17.25 15.19
N LYS A 221 3.86 -17.86 14.15
CA LYS A 221 3.66 -17.18 12.86
C LYS A 221 2.78 -15.94 13.00
N GLU A 222 1.80 -15.98 13.90
CA GLU A 222 0.88 -14.89 14.18
C GLU A 222 1.61 -13.68 14.79
N ASP A 223 2.50 -13.92 15.77
CA ASP A 223 3.29 -12.87 16.42
C ASP A 223 4.27 -12.22 15.43
N ILE A 224 4.88 -13.02 14.56
CA ILE A 224 5.78 -12.54 13.51
C ILE A 224 5.01 -11.73 12.45
N ALA A 225 3.82 -12.17 12.06
CA ALA A 225 2.96 -11.42 11.13
C ALA A 225 2.60 -10.04 11.70
N GLU A 226 2.24 -9.97 12.98
CA GLU A 226 1.95 -8.70 13.65
C GLU A 226 3.18 -7.77 13.66
N ILE A 227 4.38 -8.31 13.95
CA ILE A 227 5.64 -7.54 13.88
C ILE A 227 5.88 -7.02 12.45
N ARG A 228 5.68 -7.85 11.43
CA ARG A 228 5.83 -7.44 10.02
C ARG A 228 4.84 -6.34 9.65
N ASP A 229 3.61 -6.39 10.14
CA ASP A 229 2.61 -5.35 9.93
C ASP A 229 3.02 -4.03 10.59
N MET A 230 3.56 -4.08 11.82
CA MET A 230 4.10 -2.89 12.49
C MET A 230 5.31 -2.29 11.76
N VAL A 231 6.22 -3.14 11.23
CA VAL A 231 7.33 -2.67 10.38
C VAL A 231 6.81 -2.02 9.11
N MET A 232 5.82 -2.63 8.45
CA MET A 232 5.19 -2.05 7.26
C MET A 232 4.55 -0.70 7.57
N MET A 233 3.91 -0.58 8.72
CA MET A 233 3.30 0.65 9.21
C MET A 233 4.36 1.74 9.42
N ALA A 234 5.43 1.43 10.15
CA ALA A 234 6.56 2.34 10.39
C ALA A 234 7.19 2.82 9.08
N ARG A 235 7.44 1.91 8.12
CA ARG A 235 7.96 2.26 6.79
C ARG A 235 7.02 3.19 6.03
N LYS A 236 5.72 2.89 5.98
CA LYS A 236 4.75 3.72 5.26
C LYS A 236 4.65 5.13 5.86
N ILE A 237 4.82 5.24 7.18
CA ILE A 237 4.87 6.53 7.88
C ILE A 237 6.17 7.24 7.53
N ARG A 238 7.34 6.62 7.69
CA ARG A 238 8.64 7.23 7.35
C ARG A 238 8.65 7.81 5.93
N ASP A 239 8.16 7.03 4.96
CA ASP A 239 8.22 7.38 3.54
C ASP A 239 6.91 8.04 3.03
N TRP A 240 6.04 8.51 3.92
CA TRP A 240 4.67 8.94 3.60
C TRP A 240 4.60 9.95 2.45
N LYS A 241 5.49 10.96 2.46
CA LYS A 241 5.50 12.07 1.50
C LYS A 241 5.81 11.58 0.09
N VAL A 242 6.74 10.64 -0.04
CA VAL A 242 7.09 10.03 -1.33
C VAL A 242 5.96 9.12 -1.78
N LEU A 243 5.40 8.33 -0.86
CA LEU A 243 4.33 7.38 -1.17
C LEU A 243 3.05 8.07 -1.64
N ILE A 244 2.61 9.13 -0.96
CA ILE A 244 1.40 9.86 -1.33
C ILE A 244 1.58 10.58 -2.66
N LYS A 245 2.71 11.26 -2.88
CA LYS A 245 3.01 11.92 -4.17
C LYS A 245 3.06 10.89 -5.30
N LYS A 246 3.63 9.71 -5.06
CA LYS A 246 3.68 8.64 -6.05
C LYS A 246 2.28 8.07 -6.33
N SER A 247 1.41 7.93 -5.33
CA SER A 247 0.07 7.38 -5.49
C SER A 247 -0.92 8.38 -6.10
N THR A 248 -0.77 9.69 -5.89
CA THR A 248 -1.62 10.73 -6.49
C THR A 248 -1.13 11.25 -7.85
N ARG A 249 0.13 10.98 -8.22
CA ARG A 249 0.67 11.41 -9.52
C ARG A 249 -0.07 10.77 -10.69
N CYS A 250 -0.79 11.60 -11.46
CA CYS A 250 -1.59 11.18 -12.61
C CYS A 250 -0.89 11.36 -13.97
N THR A 251 0.44 11.46 -13.98
CA THR A 251 1.22 11.65 -15.23
C THR A 251 1.01 10.55 -16.27
N PHE A 252 0.52 9.38 -15.86
CA PHE A 252 0.21 8.26 -16.77
C PHE A 252 -0.84 8.63 -17.82
N LEU A 253 -1.74 9.57 -17.54
CA LEU A 253 -2.78 10.02 -18.47
C LEU A 253 -2.17 10.60 -19.76
N TYR A 254 -1.09 11.38 -19.66
CA TYR A 254 -0.41 11.97 -20.81
C TYR A 254 0.19 10.92 -21.75
N TRP A 255 0.58 9.76 -21.20
CA TRP A 255 1.17 8.68 -21.98
C TRP A 255 0.11 7.82 -22.70
N ILE A 256 -1.16 7.98 -22.34
CA ILE A 256 -2.28 7.29 -22.98
C ILE A 256 -2.85 8.17 -24.10
N ARG A 257 -2.16 8.17 -25.24
CA ARG A 257 -2.54 8.97 -26.42
C ARG A 257 -3.96 8.74 -26.90
N SER A 258 -4.52 7.54 -26.69
CA SER A 258 -5.90 7.20 -27.10
C SER A 258 -6.97 7.92 -26.27
N LEU A 259 -6.70 8.26 -25.00
CA LEU A 259 -7.66 8.96 -24.15
C LEU A 259 -7.63 10.47 -24.33
N VAL A 260 -6.49 11.02 -24.74
CA VAL A 260 -6.31 12.48 -24.86
C VAL A 260 -7.38 13.09 -25.79
N PRO A 261 -7.61 12.62 -27.02
CA PRO A 261 -8.67 13.17 -27.87
C PRO A 261 -10.07 13.08 -27.25
N THR A 262 -10.38 11.98 -26.56
CA THR A 262 -11.69 11.75 -25.95
C THR A 262 -11.93 12.67 -24.75
N ILE A 263 -10.91 12.84 -23.90
CA ILE A 263 -10.94 13.78 -22.77
C ILE A 263 -11.07 15.22 -23.27
N PHE A 264 -10.29 15.61 -24.28
CA PHE A 264 -10.37 16.97 -24.85
C PHE A 264 -11.72 17.20 -25.53
N LYS A 265 -12.25 16.25 -26.29
CA LYS A 265 -13.63 16.35 -26.81
C LYS A 265 -14.67 16.54 -25.71
N HIS A 266 -14.48 15.91 -24.55
CA HIS A 266 -15.39 16.07 -23.42
C HIS A 266 -15.25 17.44 -22.74
N ILE A 267 -14.03 17.97 -22.58
CA ILE A 267 -13.78 19.28 -21.96
C ILE A 267 -14.22 20.44 -22.86
N PHE A 268 -13.90 20.38 -24.16
CA PHE A 268 -14.08 21.47 -25.12
C PHE A 268 -15.44 21.45 -25.86
N LYS A 269 -16.25 20.40 -25.71
CA LYS A 269 -17.66 20.37 -26.18
C LYS A 269 -18.66 20.71 -25.07
N LYS A 270 -18.24 21.44 -24.04
CA LYS A 270 -19.18 22.19 -23.19
C LYS A 270 -19.60 23.46 -23.91
#